data_AF-W1WYK7-F1
#
_entry.id   AF-W1WYK7-F1
#
_cell.length_a   1.000
_cell.length_b   1.000
_cell.length_c   1.000
_cell.angle_alpha   90.00
_cell.angle_beta   90.00
_cell.angle_gamma   90.00
#
_symmetry.space_group_name_H-M   'P 1'
#
loop_
_entity.id
_entity.type
_entity.pdbx_description
1 polymer ?
#
loop_
_entity_poly.entity_id
_entity_poly.type
_entity_poly.pdbx_seq_one_letter_code
_entity_poly.pdbx_strand_id
1 'polypeptide(L)' 'ALNFQNHKVSIIGNHSWASAAMKTMVAHFENDFKDIEIISEPLDIKSSLKPEDLPKIEKMADDIKASIDAAEIKEVL' A
#
# COMPACT_ATOMS: atom_id res chain seq x y z
N ALA A 1 14.64 -6.34 16.83
CA ALA A 1 13.80 -5.53 15.93
C ALA A 1 13.27 -6.46 14.85
N LEU A 2 11.98 -6.40 14.53
CA LEU A 2 11.40 -7.21 13.44
C LEU A 2 11.95 -6.65 12.12
N ASN A 3 12.70 -7.46 11.36
CA ASN A 3 13.36 -7.03 10.14
C ASN A 3 12.33 -7.00 9.00
N PHE A 4 11.69 -5.85 8.77
CA PHE A 4 10.77 -5.64 7.64
C PHE A 4 11.60 -5.27 6.40
N GLN A 5 11.88 -6.27 5.56
CA GLN A 5 12.62 -6.12 4.30
C GLN A 5 11.98 -7.01 3.23
N ASN A 6 12.15 -6.67 1.94
CA ASN A 6 11.60 -7.44 0.81
C ASN A 6 10.07 -7.57 0.82
N HIS A 7 9.37 -6.56 1.31
CA HIS A 7 7.91 -6.56 1.35
C HIS A 7 7.34 -5.55 0.39
N LYS A 8 6.32 -5.98 -0.36
CA LYS A 8 5.48 -5.08 -1.12
C LYS A 8 4.29 -4.67 -0.27
N VAL A 9 4.00 -3.37 -0.17
CA VAL A 9 3.00 -2.83 0.74
C VAL A 9 2.05 -1.87 0.04
N SER A 10 0.80 -1.85 0.50
CA SER A 10 -0.21 -0.85 0.12
C SER A 10 -0.74 -0.20 1.38
N ILE A 11 -0.98 1.11 1.33
CA ILE A 11 -1.31 1.90 2.51
C ILE A 11 -2.72 2.47 2.35
N ILE A 12 -3.58 2.21 3.34
CA ILE A 12 -4.90 2.81 3.46
C ILE A 12 -4.96 3.57 4.78
N GLY A 13 -5.09 4.89 4.71
CA GLY A 13 -5.24 5.79 5.83
C GLY A 13 -6.71 6.14 6.09
N ASN A 14 -7.03 6.42 7.35
CA ASN A 14 -8.28 7.07 7.73
C ASN A 14 -8.01 8.51 8.16
N HIS A 15 -8.39 9.45 7.29
CA HIS A 15 -8.17 10.88 7.51
C HIS A 15 -8.80 11.40 8.80
N SER A 16 -9.94 10.82 9.20
CA SER A 16 -10.73 11.35 10.32
C SER A 16 -10.07 11.17 11.68
N TRP A 17 -9.16 10.20 11.83
CA TRP A 17 -8.50 9.89 13.10
C TRP A 17 -7.01 10.17 13.11
N ALA A 18 -6.34 10.11 11.96
CA ALA A 18 -4.89 10.31 11.92
C ALA A 18 -4.43 10.80 10.54
N SER A 19 -4.72 12.06 10.21
CA SER A 19 -4.34 12.69 8.93
C SER A 19 -2.83 12.71 8.66
N ALA A 20 -2.00 12.68 9.70
CA ALA A 20 -0.55 12.60 9.57
C ALA A 20 -0.01 11.16 9.47
N ALA A 21 -0.76 10.16 9.97
CA ALA A 21 -0.26 8.78 10.06
C ALA A 21 0.05 8.19 8.68
N MET A 22 -0.74 8.50 7.65
CA MET A 22 -0.45 8.04 6.29
C MET A 22 0.89 8.56 5.79
N LYS A 23 1.15 9.87 5.94
CA LYS A 23 2.42 10.49 5.52
C LYS A 23 3.60 9.94 6.30
N THR A 24 3.46 9.78 7.61
CA THR A 24 4.49 9.19 8.46
C THR A 24 4.78 7.75 8.07
N MET A 25 3.75 6.97 7.71
CA MET A 25 3.93 5.57 7.33
C MET A 25 4.57 5.41 5.95
N VAL A 26 4.20 6.25 4.98
CA VAL A 26 4.90 6.34 3.68
C VAL A 26 6.38 6.66 3.91
N ALA A 27 6.67 7.69 4.72
CA ALA A 27 8.05 8.07 5.01
C ALA A 27 8.85 6.94 5.69
N HIS A 28 8.24 6.18 6.61
CA HIS A 28 8.89 5.01 7.21
C HIS A 28 9.18 3.93 6.16
N PHE A 29 8.21 3.59 5.31
CA PHE A 29 8.38 2.60 4.24
C PHE A 29 9.40 2.97 3.18
N GLU A 30 9.55 4.26 2.87
CA GLU A 30 10.53 4.74 1.90
C GLU A 30 11.94 4.89 2.48
N ASN A 31 12.07 5.29 3.76
CA ASN A 31 13.37 5.72 4.31
C ASN A 31 13.99 4.76 5.33
N ASP A 32 13.17 4.05 6.12
CA ASP A 32 13.66 3.26 7.25
C ASP A 32 13.73 1.76 6.95
N PHE A 33 12.98 1.29 5.96
CA PHE A 33 12.94 -0.12 5.57
C PHE A 33 13.70 -0.34 4.26
N LYS A 34 14.45 -1.45 4.19
CA LYS A 34 15.20 -1.83 2.99
C LYS A 34 14.33 -2.70 2.09
N ASP A 35 14.41 -2.46 0.78
CA ASP A 35 13.74 -3.27 -0.24
C ASP A 35 12.22 -3.37 -0.01
N ILE A 36 11.58 -2.25 0.35
CA ILE A 36 10.13 -2.14 0.39
C ILE A 36 9.63 -1.42 -0.85
N GLU A 37 8.59 -1.99 -1.48
CA GLU A 37 7.95 -1.44 -2.67
C GLU A 37 6.51 -1.07 -2.34
N ILE A 38 6.15 0.20 -2.54
CA ILE A 38 4.76 0.65 -2.40
C ILE A 38 4.05 0.41 -3.74
N ILE A 39 3.11 -0.52 -3.78
CA ILE A 39 2.53 -1.06 -5.03
C ILE A 39 1.39 -0.19 -5.57
N SER A 40 0.80 0.66 -4.74
CA SER A 40 -0.37 1.45 -5.09
C SER A 40 -0.31 2.82 -4.45
N GLU A 41 -0.97 3.79 -5.08
CA GLU A 41 -1.11 5.12 -4.49
C GLU A 41 -1.81 5.00 -3.11
N PRO A 42 -1.20 5.54 -2.04
CA PRO A 42 -1.81 5.50 -0.72
C PRO A 42 -3.21 6.11 -0.72
N LEU A 43 -4.20 5.36 -0.24
CA LEU A 43 -5.59 5.83 -0.21
C LEU A 43 -5.93 6.44 1.14
N ASP A 44 -6.48 7.64 1.11
CA ASP A 44 -6.95 8.33 2.30
C ASP A 44 -8.48 8.41 2.31
N ILE A 45 -9.09 7.63 3.20
CA ILE A 45 -10.55 7.56 3.34
C ILE A 45 -10.98 8.49 4.46
N LYS A 46 -11.88 9.42 4.16
CA LYS A 46 -12.45 10.32 5.17
C LYS A 46 -13.67 9.66 5.83
N SER A 47 -13.49 9.18 7.05
CA SER A 47 -14.54 8.59 7.90
C SER A 47 -15.04 7.23 7.40
N SER A 48 -15.85 7.23 6.35
CA SER A 48 -16.54 6.05 5.84
C SER A 48 -16.24 5.87 4.37
N LEU A 49 -16.16 4.62 3.91
CA LEU A 49 -16.03 4.32 2.49
C LEU A 49 -17.25 4.86 1.73
N LYS A 50 -17.02 5.73 0.75
CA LYS A 50 -18.07 6.25 -0.12
C LYS A 50 -18.09 5.47 -1.43
N PRO A 51 -19.23 5.46 -2.15
CA PRO A 51 -19.30 4.84 -3.47
C PRO A 51 -18.26 5.40 -4.46
N GLU A 52 -17.91 6.68 -4.31
CA GLU A 52 -16.88 7.36 -5.12
C GLU A 52 -15.45 6.85 -4.87
N ASP A 53 -15.22 6.20 -3.72
CA ASP A 53 -13.92 5.64 -3.35
C ASP A 53 -13.80 4.15 -3.73
N LEU A 54 -14.91 3.48 -4.08
CA LEU A 54 -14.90 2.09 -4.56
C LEU A 54 -13.97 1.89 -5.77
N PRO A 55 -13.99 2.74 -6.82
CA PRO A 55 -13.10 2.56 -7.98
C PRO A 55 -11.63 2.66 -7.60
N LYS A 56 -11.30 3.44 -6.55
CA LYS A 56 -9.92 3.60 -6.08
C LYS A 56 -9.46 2.34 -5.34
N ILE A 57 -10.34 1.74 -4.54
CA ILE A 57 -10.07 0.46 -3.86
C ILE A 57 -9.97 -0.69 -4.87
N GLU A 58 -10.85 -0.72 -5.87
CA GLU A 58 -10.78 -1.72 -6.96
C GLU A 58 -9.47 -1.60 -7.71
N LYS A 59 -9.06 -0.39 -8.10
CA LYS A 59 -7.76 -0.13 -8.72
C LYS A 59 -6.59 -0.62 -7.84
N MET A 60 -6.64 -0.33 -6.54
CA MET A 60 -5.62 -0.81 -5.60
C MET A 60 -5.58 -2.34 -5.52
N ALA A 61 -6.74 -3.01 -5.54
CA ALA A 61 -6.81 -4.46 -5.56
C ALA A 61 -6.23 -5.05 -6.86
N ASP A 62 -6.49 -4.40 -8.00
CA ASP A 62 -5.91 -4.76 -9.29
C ASP A 62 -4.39 -4.57 -9.31
N ASP A 63 -3.89 -3.47 -8.75
CA ASP A 63 -2.44 -3.19 -8.63
C ASP A 63 -1.74 -4.24 -7.75
N ILE A 64 -2.36 -4.62 -6.62
CA ILE A 64 -1.87 -5.70 -5.74
C ILE A 64 -1.84 -7.03 -6.50
N LYS A 65 -2.92 -7.37 -7.21
CA LYS A 65 -3.00 -8.60 -7.99
C LYS A 65 -1.94 -8.64 -9.08
N ALA A 66 -1.79 -7.57 -9.86
CA ALA A 66 -0.76 -7.47 -10.91
C ALA A 66 0.65 -7.66 -10.34
N SER A 67 0.89 -7.15 -9.13
CA SER A 67 2.18 -7.28 -8.44
C SER A 67 2.49 -8.69 -7.93
N ILE A 68 1.45 -9.46 -7.58
CA ILE A 68 1.56 -10.88 -7.23
C ILE A 68 1.79 -11.70 -8.51
N ASP A 69 0.99 -11.48 -9.55
CA ASP A 69 1.10 -12.18 -10.84
C ASP A 69 2.50 -11.95 -11.46
N ALA A 70 3.05 -10.73 -11.35
CA ALA A 70 4.42 -10.42 -11.78
C ALA A 70 5.50 -11.09 -10.92
N ALA A 71 5.20 -11.42 -9.66
CA ALA A 71 6.13 -12.13 -8.78
C ALA A 71 6.10 -13.65 -9.02
N GLU A 72 4.95 -14.26 -9.31
CA GLU A 72 4.83 -15.68 -9.61
C GLU A 72 5.62 -16.10 -10.88
N ILE A 73 5.81 -15.17 -11.84
CA ILE A 73 6.62 -15.44 -13.03
C ILE A 73 8.12 -15.61 -12.69
N LYS A 74 8.60 -15.15 -11.52
CA LYS A 74 10.00 -15.30 -11.11
C LYS A 74 10.34 -16.60 -10.38
N GLU A 75 9.36 -17.40 -9.94
CA GLU A 75 9.64 -18.68 -9.25
C GLU A 75 9.79 -19.89 -10.21
N VAL A 76 9.58 -19.71 -11.52
CA VAL A 76 9.60 -20.82 -12.51
C VAL A 76 10.78 -20.75 -13.50
N LEU A 77 11.79 -19.90 -13.27
CA LEU A 77 13.00 -19.81 -14.12
C LEU A 77 14.29 -20.10 -13.34
#